data_AF-A0A359MU62-F1
#
_entry.id   AF-A0A359MU62-F1
#
_cell.length_a   1.000
_cell.length_b   1.000
_cell.length_c   1.000
_cell.angle_alpha   90.00
_cell.angle_beta   90.00
_cell.angle_gamma   90.00
#
_symmetry.space_group_name_H-M   'P 1'
#
loop_
_entity.id
_entity.type
_entity.pdbx_description
1 polymer ?
#
loop_
_entity_poly.entity_id
_entity_poly.type
_entity_poly.pdbx_seq_one_letter_code
_entity_poly.pdbx_strand_id
1 'polypeptide(L)'
;KRYPIRSEIISFVPYSGETAELMVVTLRNLGNEVLTITPTAAIPLYGRSADNIRDHRHVTSLLHRVETTRNGVILNPTLTFDERGHQKNRMVYGVFGGSEDGEEPVGFYPCVSDYIGEGGSFEHPGTIYGDRIKPVPAGIKLEGCEALGGIAFAECALAPGEDKTYIIVLGYGSSGERLNHMADQFLAGDAWKKSLKETRKYWEEKVNVTYATGSEDFDRWMKWVNFQPMLRRIYGCSFLPHHDYGRGGRGWRDLWQDCLALLIMNPSGVRDMLVGNFGGVRM
;
A
#
# COMPACT_ATOMS: atom_id res chain seq x y z
N LYS A 1 11.16 24.32 16.30
CA LYS A 1 12.17 24.70 15.28
C LYS A 1 11.64 24.29 13.92
N ARG A 2 11.61 25.17 12.91
CA ARG A 2 11.26 24.78 11.53
C ARG A 2 12.56 24.51 10.78
N TYR A 3 12.65 23.36 10.12
CA TYR A 3 13.80 23.01 9.28
C TYR A 3 13.45 23.33 7.81
N PRO A 4 14.40 23.84 7.01
CA PRO A 4 14.16 24.19 5.61
C PRO A 4 14.20 22.93 4.73
N ILE A 5 13.33 21.96 5.02
CA ILE A 5 13.22 20.69 4.30
C ILE A 5 11.82 20.57 3.70
N ARG A 6 11.75 20.07 2.46
CA ARG A 6 10.49 19.73 1.80
C ARG A 6 10.43 18.23 1.57
N SER A 7 9.29 17.62 1.86
CA SER A 7 8.96 16.27 1.46
C SER A 7 7.94 16.28 0.33
N GLU A 8 8.18 15.51 -0.72
CA GLU A 8 7.17 15.10 -1.69
C GLU A 8 6.89 13.61 -1.50
N ILE A 9 5.61 13.22 -1.48
CA ILE A 9 5.19 11.82 -1.31
C ILE A 9 4.27 11.45 -2.47
N ILE A 10 4.63 10.42 -3.21
CA ILE A 10 3.83 9.85 -4.30
C ILE A 10 3.39 8.45 -3.91
N SER A 11 2.08 8.21 -3.84
CA SER A 11 1.50 6.89 -3.59
C SER A 11 0.71 6.41 -4.81
N PHE A 12 0.93 5.16 -5.23
CA PHE A 12 0.16 4.55 -6.32
C PHE A 12 0.21 3.02 -6.29
N VAL A 13 -0.80 2.40 -6.90
CA VAL A 13 -0.84 0.96 -7.18
C VAL A 13 -0.45 0.75 -8.65
N PRO A 14 0.59 -0.05 -8.96
CA PRO A 14 0.99 -0.35 -10.34
C PRO A 14 -0.15 -0.99 -11.14
N TYR A 15 -0.33 -0.57 -12.39
CA TYR A 15 -1.34 -1.18 -13.27
C TYR A 15 -0.99 -2.61 -13.72
N SER A 16 0.26 -3.04 -13.57
CA SER A 16 0.84 -4.29 -14.07
C SER A 16 0.33 -5.56 -13.38
N GLY A 17 -0.54 -5.42 -12.37
CA GLY A 17 -1.29 -6.52 -11.76
C GLY A 17 -0.64 -7.12 -10.51
N GLU A 18 0.52 -6.59 -10.10
CA GLU A 18 1.12 -6.91 -8.81
C GLU A 18 0.20 -6.46 -7.67
N THR A 19 0.21 -7.24 -6.60
CA THR A 19 -0.55 -6.97 -5.37
C THR A 19 0.29 -6.08 -4.46
N ALA A 20 0.64 -4.90 -4.99
CA ALA A 20 1.55 -3.95 -4.38
C ALA A 20 1.02 -2.51 -4.38
N GLU A 21 1.40 -1.75 -3.38
CA GLU A 21 1.29 -0.29 -3.34
C GLU A 21 2.70 0.28 -3.17
N LEU A 22 3.04 1.30 -3.94
CA LEU A 22 4.30 2.03 -3.83
C LEU A 22 4.04 3.36 -3.14
N MET A 23 4.95 3.71 -2.24
CA MET A 23 5.08 5.04 -1.64
C MET A 23 6.50 5.53 -1.88
N VAL A 24 6.66 6.60 -2.64
CA VAL A 24 7.95 7.22 -2.97
C VAL A 24 8.05 8.54 -2.22
N VAL A 25 9.10 8.70 -1.43
CA VAL A 25 9.35 9.88 -0.60
C VAL A 25 10.62 10.57 -1.05
N THR A 26 10.50 11.79 -1.58
CA THR A 26 11.64 12.64 -1.95
C THR A 26 11.81 13.76 -0.95
N LEU A 27 12.96 13.82 -0.31
CA LEU A 27 13.35 14.86 0.64
C LEU A 27 14.28 15.85 -0.03
N ARG A 28 13.96 17.14 0.03
CA ARG A 28 14.77 18.22 -0.53
C ARG A 28 15.22 19.21 0.53
N ASN A 29 16.50 19.55 0.54
CA ASN A 29 17.01 20.66 1.33
C ASN A 29 16.74 22.00 0.61
N LEU A 30 15.92 22.86 1.21
CA LEU A 30 15.61 24.21 0.73
C LEU A 30 16.46 25.30 1.41
N GLY A 31 17.32 24.90 2.34
CA GLY A 31 18.20 25.79 3.07
C GLY A 31 19.51 26.06 2.33
N ASN A 32 20.40 26.75 3.04
CA ASN A 32 21.74 27.12 2.61
C ASN A 32 22.85 26.40 3.41
N GLU A 33 22.49 25.54 4.36
CA GLU A 33 23.39 24.70 5.14
C GLU A 33 23.12 23.22 4.84
N VAL A 34 24.12 22.36 5.07
CA VAL A 34 23.97 20.91 4.97
C VAL A 34 23.08 20.41 6.12
N LEU A 35 22.08 19.59 5.80
CA LEU A 35 21.20 18.96 6.80
C LEU A 35 21.62 17.51 7.03
N THR A 36 21.78 17.10 8.28
CA THR A 36 21.90 15.68 8.64
C THR A 36 20.53 15.10 8.92
N ILE A 37 20.16 14.02 8.23
CA ILE A 37 18.86 13.35 8.38
C ILE A 37 19.05 11.85 8.63
N THR A 38 18.15 11.28 9.45
CA THR A 38 18.04 9.83 9.67
C THR A 38 16.63 9.39 9.29
N PRO A 39 16.42 8.92 8.05
CA PRO A 39 15.10 8.54 7.57
C PRO A 39 14.64 7.22 8.18
N THR A 40 13.35 7.12 8.50
CA THR A 40 12.71 5.88 8.92
C THR A 40 11.31 5.81 8.33
N ALA A 41 11.00 4.75 7.59
CA ALA A 41 9.64 4.46 7.16
C ALA A 41 8.97 3.54 8.20
N ALA A 42 7.68 3.76 8.47
CA ALA A 42 6.93 2.99 9.45
C ALA A 42 5.51 2.72 8.93
N ILE A 43 5.27 1.49 8.48
CA ILE A 43 3.97 1.04 7.96
C ILE A 43 3.38 -0.02 8.89
N PRO A 44 2.36 0.29 9.72
CA PRO A 44 1.73 -0.69 10.58
C PRO A 44 1.11 -1.84 9.78
N LEU A 45 1.47 -3.08 10.13
CA LEU A 45 0.96 -4.27 9.45
C LEU A 45 -0.10 -4.95 10.32
N TYR A 46 -1.34 -4.93 9.84
CA TYR A 46 -2.44 -5.65 10.47
C TYR A 46 -2.49 -7.13 10.07
N GLY A 47 -2.42 -7.42 8.76
CA GLY A 47 -2.13 -8.75 8.22
C GLY A 47 -3.12 -9.88 8.54
N ARG A 48 -4.40 -9.57 8.78
CA ARG A 48 -5.46 -10.56 9.08
C ARG A 48 -6.86 -10.05 8.76
N SER A 49 -7.88 -10.85 9.06
CA SER A 49 -9.29 -10.52 8.76
C SER A 49 -9.75 -9.25 9.50
N ALA A 50 -10.63 -8.48 8.86
CA ALA A 50 -11.32 -7.34 9.48
C ALA A 50 -12.19 -7.78 10.67
N ASP A 51 -12.64 -9.05 10.70
CA ASP A 51 -13.37 -9.62 11.84
C ASP A 51 -12.57 -9.49 13.15
N ASN A 52 -11.23 -9.47 13.05
CA ASN A 52 -10.35 -9.35 14.20
C ASN A 52 -10.07 -7.92 14.67
N ILE A 53 -10.80 -6.91 14.16
CA ILE A 53 -10.51 -5.50 14.48
C ILE A 53 -10.52 -5.25 15.99
N ARG A 54 -11.41 -5.96 16.69
CA ARG A 54 -11.52 -6.03 18.15
C ARG A 54 -11.68 -7.47 18.65
N ASP A 55 -12.54 -8.25 18.00
CA ASP A 55 -12.80 -9.63 18.42
C ASP A 55 -11.57 -10.51 18.19
N HIS A 56 -11.11 -11.20 19.25
CA HIS A 56 -9.85 -11.95 19.22
C HIS A 56 -8.64 -11.15 18.69
N ARG A 57 -8.65 -9.81 18.75
CA ARG A 57 -7.60 -8.94 18.19
C ARG A 57 -6.22 -9.29 18.71
N HIS A 58 -6.12 -9.38 20.04
CA HIS A 58 -4.88 -9.74 20.73
C HIS A 58 -4.54 -11.23 20.55
N VAL A 59 -5.52 -12.12 20.62
CA VAL A 59 -5.29 -13.56 20.41
C VAL A 59 -4.69 -13.82 19.02
N THR A 60 -5.18 -13.13 17.99
CA THR A 60 -4.71 -13.30 16.62
C THR A 60 -3.35 -12.64 16.36
N SER A 61 -2.90 -11.66 17.15
CA SER A 61 -1.52 -11.17 17.05
C SER A 61 -0.50 -12.22 17.50
N LEU A 62 -0.87 -13.14 18.41
CA LEU A 62 0.00 -14.27 18.82
C LEU A 62 0.31 -15.24 17.66
N LEU A 63 -0.51 -15.22 16.61
CA LEU A 63 -0.34 -16.04 15.42
C LEU A 63 0.66 -15.44 14.43
N HIS A 64 1.04 -14.18 14.59
CA HIS A 64 2.00 -13.53 13.70
C HIS A 64 3.36 -14.21 13.74
N ARG A 65 3.97 -14.39 12.57
CA ARG A 65 5.39 -14.69 12.38
C ARG A 65 5.99 -13.59 11.53
N VAL A 66 6.93 -12.86 12.10
CA VAL A 66 7.57 -11.71 11.46
C VAL A 66 9.00 -12.08 11.15
N GLU A 67 9.45 -11.79 9.94
CA GLU A 67 10.83 -12.00 9.49
C GLU A 67 11.35 -10.74 8.80
N THR A 68 12.51 -10.26 9.25
CA THR A 68 13.24 -9.18 8.56
C THR A 68 14.06 -9.78 7.41
N THR A 69 13.97 -9.21 6.23
CA THR A 69 14.72 -9.63 5.04
C THR A 69 15.83 -8.62 4.73
N ARG A 70 16.53 -8.79 3.60
CA ARG A 70 17.55 -7.84 3.13
C ARG A 70 17.03 -6.40 3.06
N ASN A 71 15.79 -6.22 2.61
CA ASN A 71 15.21 -4.92 2.27
C ASN A 71 13.85 -4.66 2.94
N GLY A 72 13.40 -5.48 3.90
CA GLY A 72 12.08 -5.26 4.45
C GLY A 72 11.68 -6.16 5.62
N VAL A 73 10.39 -6.13 5.92
CA VAL A 73 9.74 -6.92 6.98
C VAL A 73 8.58 -7.69 6.35
N ILE A 74 8.53 -8.98 6.62
CA ILE A 74 7.50 -9.90 6.17
C ILE A 74 6.68 -10.38 7.36
N LEU A 75 5.36 -10.39 7.21
CA LEU A 75 4.41 -10.96 8.15
C LEU A 75 3.69 -12.17 7.51
N ASN A 76 3.83 -13.33 8.14
CA ASN A 76 3.17 -14.57 7.75
C ASN A 76 2.48 -15.22 8.96
N PRO A 77 1.22 -14.88 9.26
CA PRO A 77 0.48 -15.52 10.35
C PRO A 77 0.44 -17.03 10.16
N THR A 78 0.44 -17.81 11.24
CA THR A 78 0.38 -19.28 11.15
C THR A 78 -1.03 -19.77 10.79
N LEU A 79 -2.06 -19.18 11.39
CA LEU A 79 -3.46 -19.52 11.24
C LEU A 79 -4.30 -18.25 11.03
N THR A 80 -5.52 -18.42 10.52
CA THR A 80 -6.57 -17.39 10.46
C THR A 80 -7.73 -17.81 11.35
N PHE A 81 -8.16 -16.92 12.25
CA PHE A 81 -9.36 -17.11 13.08
C PHE A 81 -10.37 -16.03 12.71
N ASP A 82 -11.39 -16.38 11.93
CA ASP A 82 -12.39 -15.44 11.45
C ASP A 82 -13.72 -16.16 11.20
N GLU A 83 -14.70 -15.49 10.57
CA GLU A 83 -16.02 -16.10 10.33
C GLU A 83 -15.97 -17.38 9.48
N ARG A 84 -14.86 -17.67 8.79
CA ARG A 84 -14.64 -18.92 8.04
C ARG A 84 -14.15 -20.07 8.94
N GLY A 85 -14.00 -19.84 10.24
CA GLY A 85 -13.45 -20.77 11.22
C GLY A 85 -11.92 -20.65 11.38
N HIS A 86 -11.32 -21.68 11.97
CA HIS A 86 -9.87 -21.74 12.19
C HIS A 86 -9.18 -22.51 11.06
N GLN A 87 -8.32 -21.84 10.31
CA GLN A 87 -7.67 -22.42 9.12
C GLN A 87 -6.18 -22.12 9.09
N LYS A 88 -5.42 -22.95 8.36
CA LYS A 88 -4.03 -22.64 8.02
C LYS A 88 -3.99 -21.42 7.12
N ASN A 89 -3.21 -20.42 7.50
CA ASN A 89 -3.02 -19.22 6.71
C ASN A 89 -2.31 -19.53 5.39
N ARG A 90 -2.65 -18.76 4.35
CA ARG A 90 -2.04 -18.83 3.00
C ARG A 90 -1.58 -17.47 2.49
N MET A 91 -1.77 -16.41 3.28
CA MET A 91 -1.47 -15.03 2.90
C MET A 91 -0.25 -14.51 3.64
N VAL A 92 0.65 -13.88 2.89
CA VAL A 92 1.83 -13.22 3.41
C VAL A 92 1.71 -11.74 3.09
N TYR A 93 2.15 -10.89 4.01
CA TYR A 93 2.18 -9.44 3.87
C TYR A 93 3.62 -8.96 4.01
N GLY A 94 3.98 -7.85 3.37
CA GLY A 94 5.33 -7.32 3.48
C GLY A 94 5.42 -5.83 3.22
N VAL A 95 6.44 -5.23 3.80
CA VAL A 95 6.85 -3.85 3.56
C VAL A 95 8.34 -3.85 3.30
N PHE A 96 8.73 -3.31 2.15
CA PHE A 96 10.10 -3.30 1.66
C PHE A 96 10.52 -1.87 1.36
N GLY A 97 11.82 -1.60 1.38
CA GLY A 97 12.34 -0.26 1.21
C GLY A 97 13.77 -0.24 0.67
N GLY A 98 14.08 0.81 -0.06
CA GLY A 98 15.40 1.08 -0.63
C GLY A 98 15.50 2.56 -1.03
N SER A 99 16.72 3.07 -1.21
CA SER A 99 16.92 4.39 -1.81
C SER A 99 16.96 4.30 -3.34
N GLU A 100 16.67 5.40 -4.02
CA GLU A 100 16.80 5.50 -5.49
C GLU A 100 18.26 5.27 -5.94
N ASP A 101 19.23 5.56 -5.07
CA ASP A 101 20.66 5.35 -5.33
C ASP A 101 21.11 3.88 -5.13
N GLY A 102 20.18 2.99 -4.74
CA GLY A 102 20.45 1.56 -4.53
C GLY A 102 21.00 1.22 -3.15
N GLU A 103 20.95 2.15 -2.19
CA GLU A 103 21.33 1.86 -0.80
C GLU A 103 20.25 1.02 -0.13
N GLU A 104 20.71 0.00 0.59
CA GLU A 104 19.84 -0.88 1.39
C GLU A 104 19.54 -0.27 2.77
N PRO A 105 18.42 -0.66 3.40
CA PRO A 105 18.15 -0.32 4.80
C PRO A 105 19.28 -0.78 5.73
N VAL A 106 19.57 0.01 6.77
CA VAL A 106 20.57 -0.34 7.80
C VAL A 106 19.99 -1.20 8.93
N GLY A 107 18.68 -1.36 8.97
CA GLY A 107 17.99 -2.26 9.88
C GLY A 107 16.48 -2.01 9.93
N PHE A 108 15.81 -2.67 10.85
CA PHE A 108 14.35 -2.75 10.88
C PHE A 108 13.76 -2.57 12.29
N TYR A 109 12.51 -2.14 12.33
CA TYR A 109 11.66 -2.15 13.52
C TYR A 109 10.44 -3.04 13.24
N PRO A 110 10.56 -4.38 13.38
CA PRO A 110 9.53 -5.32 12.97
C PRO A 110 8.33 -5.44 13.93
N CYS A 111 8.41 -4.86 15.12
CA CYS A 111 7.47 -5.01 16.21
C CYS A 111 6.92 -3.64 16.65
N VAL A 112 5.59 -3.52 16.73
CA VAL A 112 4.93 -2.26 17.09
C VAL A 112 5.30 -1.81 18.51
N SER A 113 5.23 -2.70 19.51
CA SER A 113 5.50 -2.33 20.91
C SER A 113 6.92 -1.80 21.10
N ASP A 114 7.88 -2.41 20.41
CA ASP A 114 9.29 -2.02 20.51
C ASP A 114 9.54 -0.70 19.78
N TYR A 115 8.86 -0.47 18.66
CA TYR A 115 8.97 0.77 17.90
C TYR A 115 8.37 1.97 18.63
N ILE A 116 7.17 1.81 19.19
CA ILE A 116 6.51 2.91 19.90
C ILE A 116 7.11 3.11 21.30
N GLY A 117 7.62 2.06 21.93
CA GLY A 117 8.15 2.10 23.28
C GLY A 117 7.08 2.21 24.37
N GLU A 118 7.47 2.07 25.63
CA GLU A 118 6.56 2.17 26.76
C GLU A 118 5.93 3.58 26.81
N GLY A 119 4.59 3.64 26.82
CA GLY A 119 3.84 4.89 26.84
C GLY A 119 3.86 5.70 25.53
N GLY A 120 4.51 5.20 24.47
CA GLY A 120 4.57 5.88 23.18
C GLY A 120 3.40 5.59 22.24
N SER A 121 3.44 6.19 21.05
CA SER A 121 2.43 6.01 20.00
C SER A 121 3.07 6.04 18.61
N PHE A 122 2.31 5.74 17.56
CA PHE A 122 2.81 5.90 16.18
C PHE A 122 3.10 7.35 15.79
N GLU A 123 2.43 8.32 16.43
CA GLU A 123 2.66 9.75 16.21
C GLU A 123 3.88 10.27 16.98
N HIS A 124 4.24 9.59 18.07
CA HIS A 124 5.40 9.94 18.91
C HIS A 124 6.16 8.68 19.37
N PRO A 125 6.79 7.95 18.44
CA PRO A 125 7.45 6.68 18.77
C PRO A 125 8.74 6.91 19.56
N GLY A 126 8.93 6.14 20.62
CA GLY A 126 10.11 6.18 21.48
C GLY A 126 11.41 5.88 20.74
N THR A 127 11.38 5.14 19.64
CA THR A 127 12.56 4.91 18.77
C THR A 127 13.05 6.16 18.07
N ILE A 128 12.18 7.13 17.80
CA ILE A 128 12.53 8.38 17.12
C ILE A 128 12.77 9.51 18.13
N TYR A 129 11.92 9.60 19.16
CA TYR A 129 11.92 10.71 20.11
C TYR A 129 12.56 10.40 21.47
N GLY A 130 12.66 9.13 21.86
CA GLY A 130 13.16 8.66 23.16
C GLY A 130 14.56 8.05 23.08
N ASP A 131 14.76 6.89 23.71
CA ASP A 131 16.05 6.22 23.93
C ASP A 131 16.77 5.72 22.65
N ARG A 132 16.25 6.03 21.47
CA ARG A 132 16.80 5.63 20.15
C ARG A 132 17.15 4.13 20.13
N ILE A 133 16.15 3.30 20.45
CA ILE A 133 16.31 1.83 20.37
C ILE A 133 16.86 1.51 18.98
N LYS A 134 17.93 0.71 18.95
CA LYS A 134 18.63 0.39 17.72
C LYS A 134 17.75 -0.51 16.84
N PRO A 135 17.74 -0.28 15.52
CA PRO A 135 17.06 -1.19 14.60
C PRO A 135 17.74 -2.56 14.64
N VAL A 136 16.95 -3.62 14.41
CA VAL A 136 17.46 -4.99 14.33
C VAL A 136 17.96 -5.30 12.91
N PRO A 137 18.97 -6.17 12.73
CA PRO A 137 19.49 -6.50 11.41
C PRO A 137 18.53 -7.40 10.61
N ALA A 138 18.85 -7.66 9.34
CA ALA A 138 18.18 -8.67 8.52
C ALA A 138 18.32 -10.09 9.11
N GLY A 139 17.39 -10.98 8.78
CA GLY A 139 17.39 -12.38 9.21
C GLY A 139 16.80 -12.65 10.60
N ILE A 140 16.32 -11.62 11.31
CA ILE A 140 15.63 -11.76 12.59
C ILE A 140 14.22 -12.31 12.39
N LYS A 141 13.83 -13.22 13.28
CA LYS A 141 12.49 -13.82 13.34
C LYS A 141 11.86 -13.51 14.69
N LEU A 142 10.63 -13.01 14.67
CA LEU A 142 9.83 -12.73 15.85
C LEU A 142 8.48 -13.46 15.76
N GLU A 143 7.96 -13.85 16.92
CA GLU A 143 6.67 -14.51 17.02
C GLU A 143 5.75 -13.74 17.96
N GLY A 144 4.48 -13.65 17.59
CA GLY A 144 3.41 -13.24 18.50
C GLY A 144 3.32 -11.76 18.84
N CYS A 145 3.84 -10.87 17.99
CA CYS A 145 3.72 -9.43 18.15
C CYS A 145 2.86 -8.78 17.05
N GLU A 146 2.30 -7.60 17.33
CA GLU A 146 1.77 -6.74 16.27
C GLU A 146 2.93 -6.25 15.41
N ALA A 147 2.83 -6.46 14.10
CA ALA A 147 3.95 -6.28 13.19
C ALA A 147 4.03 -4.84 12.68
N LEU A 148 5.25 -4.40 12.39
CA LEU A 148 5.51 -3.10 11.78
C LEU A 148 6.47 -3.28 10.60
N GLY A 149 6.11 -2.73 9.45
CA GLY A 149 7.02 -2.48 8.34
C GLY A 149 7.93 -1.30 8.64
N GLY A 150 8.75 -1.42 9.69
CA GLY A 150 9.67 -0.38 10.13
C GLY A 150 11.01 -0.54 9.44
N ILE A 151 11.40 0.45 8.64
CA ILE A 151 12.62 0.42 7.81
C ILE A 151 13.49 1.60 8.18
N ALA A 152 14.66 1.33 8.74
CA ALA A 152 15.65 2.34 9.09
C ALA A 152 16.66 2.49 7.94
N PHE A 153 16.85 3.73 7.47
CA PHE A 153 17.87 4.06 6.49
C PHE A 153 19.09 4.67 7.18
N ALA A 154 20.24 4.66 6.49
CA ALA A 154 21.45 5.27 7.01
C ALA A 154 21.24 6.76 7.27
N GLU A 155 21.94 7.30 8.28
CA GLU A 155 22.08 8.74 8.42
C GLU A 155 22.83 9.28 7.19
N CYS A 156 22.31 10.36 6.60
CA CYS A 156 22.95 11.00 5.46
C CYS A 156 22.98 12.53 5.59
N ALA A 157 23.95 13.13 4.90
CA ALA A 157 24.06 14.57 4.73
C ALA A 157 23.35 14.97 3.43
N LEU A 158 22.47 15.97 3.52
CA LEU A 158 21.71 16.52 2.40
C LEU A 158 22.17 17.97 2.16
N ALA A 159 22.92 18.20 1.09
CA ALA A 159 23.47 19.50 0.73
C ALA A 159 22.38 20.49 0.28
N PRO A 160 22.63 21.81 0.31
CA PRO A 160 21.69 22.81 -0.20
C PRO A 160 21.20 22.51 -1.63
N GLY A 161 19.88 22.36 -1.80
CA GLY A 161 19.25 22.08 -3.08
C GLY A 161 19.24 20.60 -3.51
N GLU A 162 19.87 19.70 -2.75
CA GLU A 162 19.92 18.26 -3.02
C GLU A 162 18.60 17.55 -2.69
N ASP A 163 18.28 16.53 -3.48
CA ASP A 163 17.14 15.63 -3.30
C ASP A 163 17.65 14.23 -2.89
N LYS A 164 16.97 13.57 -1.94
CA LYS A 164 17.19 12.16 -1.61
C LYS A 164 15.84 11.42 -1.65
N THR A 165 15.77 10.35 -2.42
CA THR A 165 14.52 9.61 -2.69
C THR A 165 14.57 8.22 -2.08
N TYR A 166 13.48 7.84 -1.40
CA TYR A 166 13.26 6.52 -0.82
C TYR A 166 12.00 5.90 -1.43
N ILE A 167 12.09 4.64 -1.83
CA ILE A 167 10.96 3.86 -2.36
C ILE A 167 10.55 2.85 -1.30
N ILE A 168 9.26 2.85 -0.94
CA ILE A 168 8.65 1.87 -0.04
C ILE A 168 7.60 1.07 -0.82
N VAL A 169 7.68 -0.24 -0.73
CA VAL A 169 6.76 -1.17 -1.41
C VAL A 169 5.99 -1.94 -0.35
N LEU A 170 4.66 -1.77 -0.32
CA LEU A 170 3.75 -2.57 0.49
C LEU A 170 3.18 -3.65 -0.41
N GLY A 171 3.07 -4.89 0.08
CA GLY A 171 2.54 -5.97 -0.74
C GLY A 171 1.92 -7.11 0.04
N TYR A 172 1.13 -7.91 -0.64
CA TYR A 172 0.57 -9.16 -0.10
C TYR A 172 0.58 -10.26 -1.15
N GLY A 173 0.64 -11.53 -0.74
CA GLY A 173 0.80 -12.64 -1.67
C GLY A 173 0.79 -13.99 -0.98
N SER A 174 1.33 -15.02 -1.64
CA SER A 174 1.30 -16.41 -1.16
C SER A 174 2.60 -16.87 -0.49
N SER A 175 3.70 -16.12 -0.59
CA SER A 175 4.99 -16.48 -0.02
C SER A 175 5.90 -15.26 0.10
N GLY A 176 6.77 -15.24 1.11
CA GLY A 176 7.73 -14.15 1.31
C GLY A 176 8.75 -13.98 0.18
N GLU A 177 9.24 -15.06 -0.41
CA GLU A 177 10.19 -15.01 -1.55
C GLU A 177 9.62 -14.27 -2.75
N ARG A 178 8.38 -14.56 -3.13
CA ARG A 178 7.68 -13.86 -4.22
C ARG A 178 7.48 -12.38 -3.92
N LEU A 179 7.21 -12.02 -2.66
CA LEU A 179 7.07 -10.62 -2.26
C LEU A 179 8.40 -9.87 -2.35
N ASN A 180 9.50 -10.46 -1.87
CA ASN A 180 10.84 -9.88 -2.03
C ASN A 180 11.16 -9.66 -3.53
N HIS A 181 10.95 -10.69 -4.36
CA HIS A 181 11.23 -10.59 -5.79
C HIS A 181 10.38 -9.51 -6.48
N MET A 182 9.09 -9.41 -6.13
CA MET A 182 8.21 -8.34 -6.62
C MET A 182 8.69 -6.96 -6.16
N ALA A 183 9.07 -6.81 -4.90
CA ALA A 183 9.56 -5.55 -4.37
C ALA A 183 10.89 -5.12 -5.04
N ASP A 184 11.81 -6.04 -5.26
CA ASP A 184 13.10 -5.76 -5.92
C ASP A 184 12.92 -5.14 -7.31
N GLN A 185 11.87 -5.51 -8.05
CA GLN A 185 11.57 -4.94 -9.37
C GLN A 185 11.24 -3.43 -9.30
N PHE A 186 10.64 -2.98 -8.20
CA PHE A 186 10.27 -1.58 -7.98
C PHE A 186 11.34 -0.77 -7.26
N LEU A 187 12.14 -1.42 -6.41
CA LEU A 187 13.25 -0.80 -5.68
C LEU A 187 14.49 -0.55 -6.56
N ALA A 188 14.54 -1.11 -7.77
CA ALA A 188 15.66 -0.97 -8.68
C ALA A 188 15.73 0.42 -9.34
N GLY A 189 16.37 1.38 -8.67
CA GLY A 189 16.65 2.72 -9.20
C GLY A 189 15.39 3.43 -9.70
N ASP A 190 15.38 3.81 -10.98
CA ASP A 190 14.27 4.52 -11.62
C ASP A 190 13.08 3.63 -12.03
N ALA A 191 13.05 2.34 -11.67
CA ALA A 191 11.97 1.42 -12.06
C ALA A 191 10.59 1.91 -11.61
N TRP A 192 10.49 2.54 -10.44
CA TRP A 192 9.25 3.15 -9.95
C TRP A 192 8.76 4.29 -10.86
N LYS A 193 9.65 5.10 -11.45
CA LYS A 193 9.28 6.20 -12.38
C LYS A 193 8.64 5.64 -13.64
N LYS A 194 9.21 4.55 -14.16
CA LYS A 194 8.65 3.82 -15.31
C LYS A 194 7.26 3.27 -14.97
N SER A 195 7.12 2.57 -13.84
CA SER A 195 5.83 2.02 -13.39
C SER A 195 4.78 3.11 -13.20
N LEU A 196 5.14 4.26 -12.63
CA LEU A 196 4.24 5.41 -12.46
C LEU A 196 3.80 5.99 -13.81
N LYS A 197 4.73 6.16 -14.76
CA LYS A 197 4.43 6.65 -16.11
C LYS A 197 3.47 5.72 -16.84
N GLU A 198 3.72 4.42 -16.78
CA GLU A 198 2.86 3.42 -17.43
C GLU A 198 1.50 3.34 -16.75
N THR A 199 1.44 3.45 -15.42
CA THR A 199 0.17 3.51 -14.67
C THR A 199 -0.66 4.73 -15.04
N ARG A 200 -0.03 5.91 -15.19
CA ARG A 200 -0.72 7.13 -15.68
C ARG A 200 -1.28 6.92 -17.08
N LYS A 201 -0.45 6.42 -18.00
CA LYS A 201 -0.86 6.13 -19.38
C LYS A 201 -2.04 5.15 -19.42
N TYR A 202 -2.00 4.08 -18.62
CA TYR A 202 -3.09 3.12 -18.51
C TYR A 202 -4.40 3.82 -18.12
N TRP A 203 -4.39 4.68 -17.10
CA TRP A 203 -5.60 5.37 -16.66
C TRP A 203 -6.10 6.41 -17.67
N GLU A 204 -5.20 7.12 -18.35
CA GLU A 204 -5.55 8.03 -19.44
C GLU A 204 -6.25 7.30 -20.60
N GLU A 205 -5.79 6.09 -20.94
CA GLU A 205 -6.43 5.26 -21.97
C GLU A 205 -7.76 4.66 -21.52
N LYS A 206 -7.90 4.38 -20.22
CA LYS A 206 -9.12 3.80 -19.63
C LYS A 206 -10.24 4.82 -19.43
N VAL A 207 -9.91 6.04 -19.00
CA VAL A 207 -10.87 7.14 -18.81
C VAL A 207 -10.98 7.92 -20.13
N ASN A 208 -11.53 7.26 -21.15
CA ASN A 208 -11.51 7.67 -22.56
C ASN A 208 -12.68 8.55 -23.01
N VAL A 209 -13.58 8.94 -22.12
CA VAL A 209 -14.73 9.80 -22.43
C VAL A 209 -14.40 11.25 -22.07
N THR A 210 -14.58 12.16 -23.03
CA THR A 210 -14.30 13.59 -22.89
C THR A 210 -15.55 14.43 -23.11
N TYR A 211 -15.58 15.59 -22.47
CA TYR A 211 -16.64 16.59 -22.61
C TYR A 211 -16.02 17.91 -23.06
N ALA A 212 -16.80 18.69 -23.81
CA ALA A 212 -16.46 20.03 -24.23
C ALA A 212 -17.71 20.89 -24.10
N THR A 213 -17.78 21.69 -23.03
CA THR A 213 -18.91 22.56 -22.73
C THR A 213 -18.44 24.01 -22.60
N GLY A 214 -19.35 24.92 -22.23
CA GLY A 214 -18.98 26.30 -21.88
C GLY A 214 -18.22 26.42 -20.55
N SER A 215 -18.01 25.33 -19.81
CA SER A 215 -17.33 25.32 -18.51
C SER A 215 -16.23 24.27 -18.48
N GLU A 216 -14.97 24.70 -18.57
CA GLU A 216 -13.81 23.79 -18.49
C GLU A 216 -13.73 23.06 -17.14
N ASP A 217 -14.15 23.71 -16.05
CA ASP A 217 -14.18 23.09 -14.72
C ASP A 217 -15.17 21.93 -14.67
N PHE A 218 -16.34 22.07 -15.30
CA PHE A 218 -17.30 20.99 -15.45
C PHE A 218 -16.72 19.84 -16.28
N ASP A 219 -16.05 20.15 -17.39
CA ASP A 219 -15.45 19.14 -18.27
C ASP A 219 -14.34 18.34 -17.55
N ARG A 220 -13.50 19.02 -16.75
CA ARG A 220 -12.45 18.40 -15.94
C ARG A 220 -13.05 17.58 -14.79
N TRP A 221 -14.09 18.07 -14.13
CA TRP A 221 -14.79 17.32 -13.09
C TRP A 221 -15.43 16.05 -13.64
N MET A 222 -16.04 16.12 -14.82
CA MET A 222 -16.67 14.96 -15.46
C MET A 222 -15.66 13.85 -15.81
N LYS A 223 -14.37 14.15 -16.03
CA LYS A 223 -13.34 13.11 -16.13
C LYS A 223 -13.23 12.27 -14.85
N TRP A 224 -13.32 12.91 -13.68
CA TRP A 224 -13.33 12.20 -12.40
C TRP A 224 -14.61 11.39 -12.21
N VAL A 225 -15.76 11.90 -12.65
CA VAL A 225 -17.02 11.13 -12.64
C VAL A 225 -16.91 9.88 -13.50
N ASN A 226 -16.31 9.98 -14.69
CA ASN A 226 -16.09 8.84 -15.59
C ASN A 226 -15.14 7.78 -15.03
N PHE A 227 -14.29 8.14 -14.07
CA PHE A 227 -13.41 7.20 -13.39
C PHE A 227 -14.16 6.36 -12.34
N GLN A 228 -15.21 6.90 -11.72
CA GLN A 228 -15.93 6.25 -10.61
C GLN A 228 -16.50 4.86 -10.94
N PRO A 229 -17.08 4.59 -12.14
CA PRO A 229 -17.54 3.24 -12.48
C PRO A 229 -16.42 2.18 -12.46
N MET A 230 -15.19 2.57 -12.82
CA MET A 230 -14.04 1.65 -12.74
C MET A 230 -13.67 1.36 -11.29
N LEU A 231 -13.63 2.40 -10.46
CA LEU A 231 -13.40 2.26 -9.02
C LEU A 231 -14.45 1.37 -8.37
N ARG A 232 -15.74 1.57 -8.67
CA ARG A 232 -16.83 0.74 -8.15
C ARG A 232 -16.59 -0.75 -8.42
N ARG A 233 -16.15 -1.10 -9.62
CA ARG A 233 -15.88 -2.48 -10.03
C ARG A 233 -14.66 -3.07 -9.34
N ILE A 234 -13.60 -2.27 -9.19
CA ILE A 234 -12.36 -2.70 -8.51
C ILE A 234 -12.61 -2.93 -7.03
N TYR A 235 -13.32 -2.01 -6.38
CA TYR A 235 -13.57 -2.03 -4.94
C TYR A 235 -14.79 -2.86 -4.54
N GLY A 236 -15.65 -3.25 -5.48
CA GLY A 236 -16.89 -3.97 -5.18
C GLY A 236 -17.77 -3.22 -4.17
N CYS A 237 -17.88 -1.90 -4.32
CA CYS A 237 -18.57 -1.02 -3.36
C CYS A 237 -18.11 -1.18 -1.89
N SER A 238 -16.85 -1.52 -1.66
CA SER A 238 -16.29 -1.87 -0.35
C SER A 238 -14.92 -1.22 -0.13
N PHE A 239 -14.34 -1.38 1.06
CA PHE A 239 -12.92 -1.10 1.36
C PHE A 239 -12.46 0.37 1.21
N LEU A 240 -13.40 1.30 1.27
CA LEU A 240 -13.14 2.73 1.50
C LEU A 240 -13.70 3.13 2.86
N PRO A 241 -13.19 4.19 3.53
CA PRO A 241 -13.55 4.50 4.92
C PRO A 241 -15.05 4.62 5.19
N HIS A 242 -15.82 5.21 4.27
CA HIS A 242 -17.28 5.33 4.40
C HIS A 242 -18.07 4.06 3.98
N HIS A 243 -17.40 3.10 3.35
CA HIS A 243 -17.96 1.81 2.92
C HIS A 243 -17.44 0.69 3.83
N ASP A 244 -17.61 0.87 5.14
CA ASP A 244 -17.05 0.04 6.22
C ASP A 244 -17.73 -1.33 6.38
N TYR A 245 -18.90 -1.53 5.78
CA TYR A 245 -19.68 -2.77 5.85
C TYR A 245 -19.45 -3.71 4.66
N GLY A 246 -18.89 -3.20 3.55
CA GLY A 246 -18.75 -3.94 2.30
C GLY A 246 -17.68 -5.03 2.39
N ARG A 247 -17.92 -6.19 1.76
CA ARG A 247 -17.00 -7.35 1.71
C ARG A 247 -16.50 -7.69 0.30
N GLY A 248 -16.55 -6.74 -0.63
CA GLY A 248 -16.06 -6.87 -2.01
C GLY A 248 -16.97 -7.64 -2.95
N GLY A 249 -18.18 -8.01 -2.51
CA GLY A 249 -19.17 -8.71 -3.32
C GLY A 249 -19.83 -7.80 -4.36
N ARG A 250 -20.60 -8.41 -5.26
CA ARG A 250 -21.49 -7.70 -6.20
C ARG A 250 -22.93 -8.16 -5.97
N GLY A 251 -23.82 -7.21 -5.73
CA GLY A 251 -25.26 -7.44 -5.64
C GLY A 251 -25.92 -7.53 -7.01
N TRP A 252 -27.16 -8.02 -7.04
CA TRP A 252 -27.95 -8.17 -8.27
C TRP A 252 -28.01 -6.89 -9.11
N ARG A 253 -28.26 -5.74 -8.47
CA ARG A 253 -28.31 -4.43 -9.13
C ARG A 253 -26.99 -4.08 -9.83
N ASP A 254 -25.86 -4.42 -9.23
CA ASP A 254 -24.53 -4.03 -9.69
C ASP A 254 -24.22 -4.69 -11.04
N LEU A 255 -24.67 -5.93 -11.22
CA LEU A 255 -24.52 -6.69 -12.47
C LEU A 255 -25.11 -5.97 -13.69
N TRP A 256 -26.16 -5.18 -13.49
CA TRP A 256 -26.81 -4.39 -14.55
C TRP A 256 -26.23 -2.97 -14.64
N GLN A 257 -25.97 -2.32 -13.51
CA GLN A 257 -25.45 -0.96 -13.48
C GLN A 257 -24.04 -0.86 -14.07
N ASP A 258 -23.17 -1.84 -13.82
CA ASP A 258 -21.81 -1.88 -14.35
C ASP A 258 -21.80 -1.90 -15.89
N CYS A 259 -22.84 -2.48 -16.52
CA CYS A 259 -22.97 -2.52 -17.97
C CYS A 259 -23.15 -1.13 -18.59
N LEU A 260 -23.75 -0.16 -17.88
CA LEU A 260 -24.01 1.18 -18.44
C LEU A 260 -22.72 1.92 -18.78
N ALA A 261 -21.77 1.94 -17.84
CA ALA A 261 -20.47 2.56 -18.07
C ALA A 261 -19.65 1.78 -19.10
N LEU A 262 -19.72 0.44 -19.06
CA LEU A 262 -19.01 -0.42 -20.01
C LEU A 262 -19.49 -0.22 -21.44
N LEU A 263 -20.79 -0.08 -21.70
CA LEU A 263 -21.30 0.17 -23.05
C LEU A 263 -20.68 1.42 -23.70
N ILE A 264 -20.36 2.44 -22.90
CA ILE A 264 -19.79 3.70 -23.37
C ILE A 264 -18.25 3.60 -23.44
N MET A 265 -17.61 3.05 -22.41
CA MET A 265 -16.14 3.12 -22.25
C MET A 265 -15.40 1.91 -22.83
N ASN A 266 -16.00 0.72 -22.77
CA ASN A 266 -15.42 -0.54 -23.25
C ASN A 266 -16.53 -1.59 -23.49
N PRO A 267 -17.23 -1.54 -24.65
CA PRO A 267 -18.43 -2.35 -24.87
C PRO A 267 -18.14 -3.86 -25.06
N SER A 268 -16.88 -4.24 -25.23
CA SER A 268 -16.48 -5.63 -25.38
C SER A 268 -16.87 -6.46 -24.15
N GLY A 269 -17.59 -7.56 -24.37
CA GLY A 269 -18.04 -8.47 -23.30
C GLY A 269 -19.34 -8.08 -22.59
N VAL A 270 -19.93 -6.91 -22.84
CA VAL A 270 -21.21 -6.53 -22.20
C VAL A 270 -22.34 -7.48 -22.56
N ARG A 271 -22.40 -7.96 -23.81
CA ARG A 271 -23.40 -8.95 -24.24
C ARG A 271 -23.36 -10.20 -23.37
N ASP A 272 -22.16 -10.74 -23.14
CA ASP A 272 -22.02 -11.99 -22.39
C ASP A 272 -22.30 -11.78 -20.90
N MET A 273 -21.97 -10.61 -20.35
CA MET A 273 -22.40 -10.21 -19.00
C MET A 273 -23.93 -10.19 -18.88
N LEU A 274 -24.63 -9.55 -19.82
CA LEU A 274 -26.09 -9.49 -19.81
C LEU A 274 -26.73 -10.89 -19.89
N VAL A 275 -26.23 -11.75 -20.78
CA VAL A 275 -26.69 -13.14 -20.89
C VAL A 275 -26.45 -13.90 -19.59
N GLY A 276 -25.26 -13.76 -18.98
CA GLY A 276 -24.93 -14.38 -17.70
C GLY A 276 -25.84 -13.92 -16.55
N ASN A 277 -26.23 -12.65 -16.52
CA ASN A 277 -27.11 -12.11 -15.50
C ASN A 277 -28.49 -12.79 -15.48
N PHE A 278 -29.04 -13.15 -16.65
CA PHE A 278 -30.35 -13.82 -16.72
C PHE A 278 -30.39 -15.18 -16.01
N GLY A 279 -29.24 -15.83 -15.78
CA GLY A 279 -29.16 -17.07 -14.99
C GLY A 279 -29.58 -16.92 -13.52
N GLY A 280 -29.67 -15.68 -13.00
CA GLY A 280 -30.17 -15.40 -11.64
C GLY A 280 -31.68 -15.20 -11.53
N VAL A 281 -32.43 -15.23 -12.63
CA VAL A 281 -33.89 -15.04 -12.63
C VAL A 281 -34.57 -16.36 -12.23
N ARG A 282 -35.54 -16.29 -11.30
CA ARG A 282 -36.36 -17.45 -10.91
C ARG A 282 -37.39 -17.74 -12.02
N MET A 283 -37.53 -19.02 -12.37
CA MET A 283 -38.52 -19.55 -13.32
C MET A 283 -39.77 -20.05 -12.61
#